data_AF-A0A7S3JS82-F1
#
_entry.id   AF-A0A7S3JS82-F1
#
_cell.length_a   1.000
_cell.length_b   1.000
_cell.length_c   1.000
_cell.angle_alpha   90.00
_cell.angle_beta   90.00
_cell.angle_gamma   90.00
#
_symmetry.space_group_name_H-M   'P 1'
#
loop_
_entity.id
_entity.type
_entity.pdbx_description
1 polymer ?
#
loop_
_entity_poly.entity_id
_entity_poly.type
_entity_poly.pdbx_seq_one_letter_code
_entity_poly.pdbx_strand_id
1 'polypeptide(L)'
;PQDIWKDIIEDALPPSSDQTSRVRNEFIQKLIREREGRKQIFVKNPNGKSMSFRVDHFDKIEYLKYMVYEREGIPIDLQRFIFAGIQLEDGDTLTDIQKESTIHLVLRLRGC
;
A
#
# COMPACT_ATOMS: atom_id res chain seq x y z
N PRO A 1 3.36 -30.72 20.09
CA PRO A 1 3.95 -30.63 18.74
C PRO A 1 3.50 -29.32 18.05
N GLN A 2 4.14 -28.21 18.40
CA GLN A 2 3.83 -26.90 17.82
C GLN A 2 4.91 -25.80 17.93
N ASP A 3 6.17 -26.08 18.30
CA ASP A 3 7.14 -24.96 18.51
C ASP A 3 8.59 -25.25 18.10
N ILE A 4 8.86 -26.23 17.24
CA ILE A 4 10.25 -26.50 16.79
C ILE A 4 10.79 -25.36 15.90
N TRP A 5 9.91 -24.63 15.22
CA TRP A 5 10.32 -23.54 14.32
C TRP A 5 10.60 -22.22 15.04
N LYS A 6 10.18 -22.05 16.30
CA LYS A 6 10.50 -20.85 17.09
C LYS A 6 11.93 -20.93 17.63
N ASP A 7 12.31 -22.08 18.15
CA ASP A 7 13.65 -22.30 18.71
C ASP A 7 14.75 -22.16 17.66
N ILE A 8 14.52 -22.61 16.42
CA ILE A 8 15.49 -22.48 15.31
C ILE A 8 15.69 -21.01 14.88
N ILE A 9 14.67 -20.17 15.02
CA ILE A 9 14.76 -18.75 14.64
C ILE A 9 15.39 -17.93 15.77
N GLU A 10 15.16 -18.31 17.03
CA GLU A 10 15.70 -17.62 18.20
C GLU A 10 17.22 -17.85 18.38
N ASP A 11 17.73 -19.00 17.94
CA ASP A 11 19.15 -19.36 17.98
C ASP A 11 20.01 -18.66 16.89
N ALA A 12 19.36 -18.06 15.88
CA ALA A 12 20.01 -17.29 14.81
C ALA A 12 20.17 -15.78 15.12
N LEU A 13 19.77 -15.34 16.32
CA LEU A 13 19.98 -13.96 16.79
C LEU A 13 21.31 -13.85 17.54
N PRO A 14 22.22 -12.92 17.16
CA PRO A 14 23.51 -12.77 17.84
C PRO A 14 23.32 -12.35 19.31
N PRO A 15 24.23 -12.76 20.23
CA PRO A 15 24.09 -12.50 21.65
C PRO A 15 24.10 -10.99 21.94
N SER A 16 23.13 -10.61 22.77
CA SER A 16 22.76 -9.25 23.12
C SER A 16 23.89 -8.48 23.81
N SER A 17 24.63 -7.70 23.04
CA SER A 17 25.49 -6.63 23.56
C SER A 17 25.46 -5.42 22.62
N ASP A 18 24.28 -4.85 22.42
CA ASP A 18 24.19 -3.49 21.87
C ASP A 18 22.81 -2.88 22.11
N GLN A 19 22.77 -1.73 22.78
CA GLN A 19 21.57 -0.88 22.95
C GLN A 19 20.94 -0.56 21.57
N THR A 20 21.78 -0.51 20.53
CA THR A 20 21.47 -0.36 19.10
C THR A 20 20.51 -1.43 18.57
N SER A 21 20.60 -2.66 19.08
CA SER A 21 19.77 -3.78 18.67
C SER A 21 18.33 -3.68 19.21
N ARG A 22 18.14 -3.04 20.38
CA ARG A 22 16.80 -2.81 20.97
C ARG A 22 16.02 -1.78 20.16
N VAL A 23 16.67 -0.66 19.79
CA VAL A 23 16.02 0.38 18.97
C VAL A 23 15.70 -0.15 17.57
N ARG A 24 16.61 -0.92 16.96
CA ARG A 24 16.37 -1.54 15.65
C ARG A 24 15.24 -2.56 15.70
N ASN A 25 15.21 -3.43 16.73
CA ASN A 25 14.14 -4.41 16.88
C ASN A 25 12.80 -3.76 17.25
N GLU A 26 12.77 -2.72 18.09
CA GLU A 26 11.54 -1.96 18.36
C GLU A 26 11.05 -1.22 17.11
N PHE A 27 11.95 -0.70 16.27
CA PHE A 27 11.57 -0.07 15.00
C PHE A 27 11.02 -1.09 14.00
N ILE A 28 11.66 -2.26 13.88
CA ILE A 28 11.17 -3.37 13.04
C ILE A 28 9.83 -3.89 13.59
N GLN A 29 9.69 -4.05 14.90
CA GLN A 29 8.43 -4.46 15.53
C GLN A 29 7.36 -3.38 15.42
N LYS A 30 7.71 -2.09 15.44
CA LYS A 30 6.79 -0.97 15.15
C LYS A 30 6.33 -0.99 13.69
N LEU A 31 7.25 -1.21 12.74
CA LEU A 31 6.92 -1.38 11.33
C LEU A 31 6.06 -2.64 11.08
N ILE A 32 6.30 -3.74 11.79
CA ILE A 32 5.48 -4.96 11.71
C ILE A 32 4.10 -4.75 12.36
N ARG A 33 4.03 -4.01 13.47
CA ARG A 33 2.79 -3.67 14.16
C ARG A 33 1.96 -2.62 13.41
N GLU A 34 2.59 -1.69 12.69
CA GLU A 34 1.93 -0.79 11.73
C GLU A 34 1.54 -1.51 10.42
N ARG A 35 2.16 -2.65 10.10
CA ARG A 35 1.72 -3.58 9.04
C ARG A 35 0.53 -4.46 9.43
N GLU A 36 0.04 -4.39 10.67
CA GLU A 36 -1.19 -5.07 11.09
C GLU A 36 -2.43 -4.35 10.52
N GLY A 37 -2.65 -4.57 9.24
CA GLY A 37 -3.87 -4.21 8.55
C GLY A 37 -3.59 -3.63 7.18
N ARG A 38 -3.42 -4.51 6.18
CA ARG A 38 -3.58 -4.09 4.79
C ARG A 38 -4.96 -3.42 4.68
N LYS A 39 -4.98 -2.10 4.49
CA LYS A 39 -6.24 -1.37 4.38
C LYS A 39 -6.83 -1.67 3.01
N GLN A 40 -8.15 -1.83 2.98
CA GLN A 40 -8.87 -1.98 1.73
C GLN A 40 -9.32 -0.60 1.27
N ILE A 41 -9.05 -0.26 0.01
CA ILE A 41 -9.54 0.97 -0.61
C ILE A 41 -10.37 0.62 -1.85
N PHE A 42 -11.21 1.55 -2.29
CA PHE A 42 -12.03 1.40 -3.48
C PHE A 42 -11.58 2.37 -4.55
N VAL A 43 -11.51 1.92 -5.80
CA VAL A 43 -11.29 2.78 -6.97
C VAL A 43 -12.53 2.71 -7.84
N LYS A 44 -13.17 3.85 -8.07
CA LYS A 44 -14.35 3.97 -8.92
C LYS A 44 -13.94 4.34 -10.34
N ASN A 45 -14.23 3.45 -11.29
CA ASN A 45 -13.96 3.64 -12.72
C ASN A 45 -14.92 4.71 -13.32
N PRO A 46 -14.59 5.39 -14.43
CA PRO A 46 -15.50 6.28 -15.13
C PRO A 46 -16.80 5.59 -15.58
N ASN A 47 -16.74 4.28 -15.81
CA ASN A 47 -17.88 3.44 -16.15
C ASN A 47 -18.81 3.16 -14.94
N GLY A 48 -18.49 3.68 -13.75
CA GLY A 48 -19.28 3.52 -12.53
C GLY A 48 -18.98 2.25 -11.71
N LYS A 49 -18.14 1.35 -12.21
CA LYS A 49 -17.71 0.11 -11.53
C LYS A 49 -16.69 0.42 -10.43
N SER A 50 -16.92 -0.07 -9.21
CA SER A 50 -15.96 0.03 -8.11
C SER A 50 -15.11 -1.23 -8.00
N MET A 51 -13.79 -1.04 -7.93
CA MET A 51 -12.81 -2.10 -7.70
C MET A 51 -12.25 -1.97 -6.30
N SER A 52 -12.00 -3.09 -5.62
CA SER A 52 -11.36 -3.09 -4.31
C SER A 52 -9.89 -3.50 -4.41
N PHE A 53 -9.02 -2.78 -3.70
CA PHE A 53 -7.59 -3.02 -3.63
C PHE A 53 -7.15 -3.09 -2.16
N ARG A 54 -6.25 -4.04 -1.86
CA ARG A 54 -5.60 -4.12 -0.55
C ARG A 54 -4.24 -3.48 -0.68
N VAL A 55 -4.02 -2.39 0.05
CA VAL A 55 -2.84 -1.54 -0.03
C VAL A 55 -2.27 -1.27 1.36
N ASP A 56 -1.01 -0.91 1.42
CA ASP A 56 -0.35 -0.39 2.62
C ASP A 56 -0.44 1.14 2.68
N HIS A 57 -0.18 1.73 3.84
CA HIS A 57 -0.09 3.18 4.03
C HIS A 57 1.07 3.78 3.25
N PHE A 58 2.17 3.04 3.13
CA PHE A 58 3.40 3.49 2.46
C PHE A 58 3.43 3.19 0.96
N ASP A 59 2.40 2.50 0.43
CA ASP A 59 2.28 2.26 -1.00
C ASP A 59 2.09 3.60 -1.73
N LYS A 60 2.70 3.69 -2.91
CA LYS A 60 2.61 4.87 -3.78
C LYS A 60 1.42 4.78 -4.72
N ILE A 61 0.95 5.93 -5.19
CA ILE A 61 -0.11 6.00 -6.20
C ILE A 61 0.31 5.35 -7.52
N GLU A 62 1.58 5.43 -7.90
CA GLU A 62 2.12 4.73 -9.08
C GLU A 62 1.80 3.23 -9.06
N TYR A 63 1.95 2.57 -7.90
CA TYR A 63 1.60 1.15 -7.74
C TYR A 63 0.10 0.90 -7.97
N LEU A 64 -0.76 1.78 -7.45
CA LEU A 64 -2.21 1.67 -7.66
C LEU A 64 -2.60 1.85 -9.14
N LYS A 65 -1.94 2.76 -9.87
CA LYS A 65 -2.13 2.93 -11.32
C LYS A 65 -1.77 1.69 -12.10
N TYR A 66 -0.66 1.05 -11.74
CA TYR A 66 -0.24 -0.21 -12.34
C TYR A 66 -1.28 -1.32 -12.09
N MET A 67 -1.75 -1.45 -10.84
CA MET A 67 -2.78 -2.44 -10.49
C MET A 67 -4.10 -2.23 -11.23
N VAL A 68 -4.46 -0.98 -11.55
CA VAL A 68 -5.61 -0.65 -12.39
C VAL A 68 -5.36 -0.97 -13.86
N TYR A 69 -4.16 -0.71 -14.38
CA TYR A 69 -3.77 -1.10 -15.74
C TYR A 69 -3.87 -2.61 -15.94
N GLU A 70 -3.35 -3.41 -15.00
CA GLU A 70 -3.43 -4.87 -15.07
C GLU A 70 -4.88 -5.40 -15.03
N ARG A 71 -5.80 -4.69 -14.33
CA ARG A 71 -7.20 -5.11 -14.19
C ARG A 71 -8.13 -4.63 -15.28
N GLU A 72 -7.96 -3.40 -15.76
CA GLU A 72 -8.89 -2.74 -16.70
C GLU A 72 -8.24 -2.44 -18.05
N GLY A 73 -6.92 -2.62 -18.19
CA GLY A 73 -6.18 -2.39 -19.44
C GLY A 73 -5.98 -0.90 -19.80
N ILE A 74 -6.24 0.02 -18.86
CA ILE A 74 -6.18 1.46 -19.10
C ILE A 74 -4.73 1.96 -18.95
N PRO A 75 -4.09 2.53 -19.98
CA PRO A 75 -2.72 3.05 -19.88
C PRO A 75 -2.52 4.04 -18.73
N ILE A 76 -1.43 3.89 -17.97
CA ILE A 76 -1.11 4.65 -16.73
C ILE A 76 -1.10 6.17 -16.97
N ASP A 77 -0.65 6.61 -18.13
CA ASP A 77 -0.56 8.01 -18.56
C ASP A 77 -1.93 8.66 -18.80
N LEU A 78 -2.96 7.83 -19.07
CA LEU A 78 -4.34 8.27 -19.21
C LEU A 78 -5.09 8.29 -17.88
N GLN A 79 -4.55 7.66 -16.83
CA GLN A 79 -5.20 7.55 -15.53
C GLN A 79 -4.96 8.81 -14.68
N ARG A 80 -6.04 9.43 -14.22
CA ARG A 80 -6.02 10.45 -13.15
C ARG A 80 -6.80 9.96 -11.96
N PHE A 81 -6.14 9.87 -10.82
CA PHE A 81 -6.77 9.53 -9.54
C PHE A 81 -7.14 10.82 -8.82
N ILE A 82 -8.38 10.90 -8.35
CA ILE A 82 -8.91 12.03 -7.61
C ILE A 82 -9.46 11.53 -6.28
N PHE A 83 -8.98 12.10 -5.18
CA PHE A 83 -9.44 11.80 -3.84
C PHE A 83 -9.76 13.11 -3.10
N ALA A 84 -10.93 13.20 -2.48
CA ALA A 84 -11.39 14.40 -1.78
C ALA A 84 -11.29 15.71 -2.60
N GLY A 85 -11.41 15.62 -3.93
CA GLY A 85 -11.27 16.76 -4.85
C GLY A 85 -9.82 17.13 -5.23
N ILE A 86 -8.83 16.40 -4.70
CA ILE A 86 -7.41 16.59 -4.98
C ILE A 86 -6.95 15.52 -5.98
N GLN A 87 -6.22 15.94 -7.01
CA GLN A 87 -5.58 15.00 -7.94
C GLN A 87 -4.34 14.41 -7.27
N LEU A 88 -4.23 13.09 -7.27
CA LEU A 88 -3.09 12.37 -6.73
C LEU A 88 -2.02 12.18 -7.82
N GLU A 89 -0.77 12.41 -7.46
CA GLU A 89 0.40 12.25 -8.31
C GLU A 89 1.18 10.97 -7.98
N ASP A 90 2.10 10.55 -8.86
CA ASP A 90 2.83 9.29 -8.73
C ASP A 90 3.72 9.24 -7.47
N GLY A 91 4.16 10.40 -6.99
CA GLY A 91 4.96 10.55 -5.78
C GLY A 91 4.17 10.48 -4.47
N ASP A 92 2.84 10.60 -4.53
CA ASP A 92 2.01 10.63 -3.33
C ASP A 92 1.89 9.24 -2.72
N THR A 93 1.95 9.19 -1.38
CA THR A 93 1.71 7.97 -0.61
C THR A 93 0.25 7.84 -0.24
N LEU A 94 -0.21 6.60 -0.07
CA LEU A 94 -1.57 6.30 0.38
C LEU A 94 -1.78 6.60 1.88
N THR A 95 -0.85 7.25 2.57
CA THR A 95 -0.88 7.51 4.02
C THR A 95 -2.17 8.20 4.46
N ASP A 96 -2.60 9.20 3.69
CA ASP A 96 -3.76 10.03 4.02
C ASP A 96 -5.11 9.37 3.66
N ILE A 97 -5.06 8.25 2.93
CA ILE A 97 -6.24 7.53 2.48
C ILE A 97 -6.63 6.48 3.54
N GLN A 98 -7.80 6.63 4.14
CA GLN A 98 -8.30 5.71 5.16
C GLN A 98 -8.79 4.40 4.56
N LYS A 99 -8.98 3.37 5.40
CA LYS A 99 -9.70 2.16 5.00
C LYS A 99 -11.09 2.52 4.47
N GLU A 100 -11.54 1.77 3.47
CA GLU A 100 -12.83 1.91 2.80
C GLU A 100 -13.02 3.26 2.07
N SER A 101 -11.96 4.05 1.94
CA SER A 101 -11.98 5.28 1.14
C SER A 101 -12.16 4.96 -0.35
N THR A 102 -12.87 5.84 -1.05
CA THR A 102 -13.09 5.73 -2.50
C THR A 102 -12.27 6.77 -3.24
N ILE A 103 -11.43 6.31 -4.18
CA ILE A 103 -10.69 7.15 -5.11
C ILE A 103 -11.41 7.11 -6.46
N HIS A 104 -11.63 8.27 -7.05
CA HIS A 104 -12.26 8.38 -8.36
C HIS A 104 -11.20 8.34 -9.46
N LEU A 105 -11.32 7.38 -10.37
CA LEU A 105 -10.51 7.33 -11.59
C LEU A 105 -11.22 8.12 -12.69
N VAL A 106 -10.50 9.07 -13.29
CA VAL A 106 -10.94 9.79 -14.49
C VAL A 106 -9.91 9.61 -15.60
N LEU A 107 -10.38 9.57 -16.85
CA LEU A 107 -9.51 9.43 -18.01
C LEU A 107 -9.11 10.79 -18.56
N ARG A 108 -7.84 10.95 -18.92
CA ARG A 108 -7.40 12.02 -19.81
C ARG A 108 -7.82 11.67 -21.23
N LEU A 109 -8.62 12.53 -21.85
CA LEU A 109 -8.86 12.46 -23.29
C LEU A 109 -7.60 12.99 -23.99
N ARG A 110 -6.93 12.15 -24.78
CA ARG A 110 -6.03 12.64 -25.82
C ARG A 110 -6.93 13.21 -26.92
N GLY A 111 -6.87 14.52 -27.12
CA GLY A 111 -7.43 15.11 -28.34
C GLY A 111 -6.63 14.54 -29.51
N CYS A 112 -7.27 13.71 -30.32
CA CYS A 112 -6.78 13.34 -31.64
C CYS A 112 -7.05 14.48 -32.63
#